data_AF-A0A550GKM4-F1
#
_entry.id   AF-A0A550GKM4-F1
#
_cell.length_a   1.000
_cell.length_b   1.000
_cell.length_c   1.000
_cell.angle_alpha   90.00
_cell.angle_beta   90.00
_cell.angle_gamma   90.00
#
_symmetry.space_group_name_H-M   'P 1'
#
loop_
_entity.id
_entity.type
_entity.pdbx_description
1 polymer ?
#
loop_
_entity_poly.entity_id
_entity_poly.type
_entity_poly.pdbx_seq_one_letter_code
_entity_poly.pdbx_strand_id
1 'polypeptide(L)'
;MERSKIPIHEDIMIPKRILPQLPSDFKLTKLGYPRKGVLAQYRGPNTIHVHEYPRYWLFHRDYGDPRSFRGILAHLLFDAPEIPLSVFAGSISGIAVAKIVNEIRKNKSKNAGTEATIAGAITSLSIGAIMFLLKRKK
;
A
#
# COMPACT_ATOMS: atom_id res chain seq x y z
N MET A 1 -22.89 -13.85 -11.98
CA MET A 1 -21.79 -12.89 -12.21
C MET A 1 -20.70 -13.64 -12.96
N GLU A 2 -20.54 -13.36 -14.25
CA GLU A 2 -19.49 -13.97 -15.06
C GLU A 2 -18.13 -13.63 -14.44
N ARG A 3 -17.33 -14.65 -14.11
CA ARG A 3 -15.99 -14.42 -13.54
C ARG A 3 -15.15 -13.72 -14.61
N SER A 4 -14.68 -12.50 -14.32
CA SER A 4 -13.74 -11.80 -15.20
C SER A 4 -12.58 -12.74 -15.55
N LYS A 5 -12.34 -12.94 -16.85
CA LYS A 5 -11.24 -13.77 -17.37
C LYS A 5 -9.86 -13.14 -17.15
N ILE A 6 -9.80 -11.94 -16.56
CA ILE A 6 -8.55 -11.27 -16.21
C ILE A 6 -8.04 -11.87 -14.89
N PRO A 7 -6.82 -12.44 -14.89
CA PRO A 7 -6.20 -13.04 -13.71
C PRO A 7 -5.94 -11.99 -12.63
N ILE A 8 -6.01 -12.42 -11.38
CA ILE A 8 -5.71 -11.57 -10.22
C ILE A 8 -4.19 -11.48 -10.08
N HIS A 9 -3.66 -10.28 -9.88
CA HIS A 9 -2.21 -9.99 -9.74
C HIS A 9 -1.29 -10.34 -10.92
N GLU A 10 -1.84 -10.88 -12.01
CA GLU A 10 -1.07 -11.10 -13.22
C GLU A 10 -1.34 -9.98 -14.21
N ASP A 11 -0.26 -9.44 -14.76
CA ASP A 11 -0.33 -8.37 -15.74
C ASP A 11 -0.60 -8.93 -17.14
N ILE A 12 -1.59 -8.36 -17.82
CA ILE A 12 -1.87 -8.57 -19.23
C ILE A 12 -1.48 -7.30 -19.98
N MET A 13 -0.55 -7.44 -20.93
CA MET A 13 -0.17 -6.37 -21.83
C MET A 13 -1.10 -6.33 -23.05
N ILE A 14 -1.77 -5.19 -23.27
CA ILE A 14 -2.59 -4.95 -24.46
C ILE A 14 -1.98 -3.79 -25.25
N PRO A 15 -1.41 -4.04 -26.44
CA PRO A 15 -0.87 -2.99 -27.30
C PRO A 15 -1.92 -1.93 -27.67
N LYS A 16 -1.54 -0.64 -27.69
CA LYS A 16 -2.44 0.45 -28.09
C LYS A 16 -2.90 0.35 -29.55
N ARG A 17 -2.15 -0.36 -30.40
CA ARG A 17 -2.59 -0.67 -31.77
C ARG A 17 -3.86 -1.56 -31.80
N ILE A 18 -4.08 -2.37 -30.76
CA ILE A 18 -5.26 -3.25 -30.62
C ILE A 18 -6.37 -2.54 -29.84
N LEU A 19 -6.00 -1.82 -28.77
CA LEU A 19 -6.92 -1.02 -27.98
C LEU A 19 -6.42 0.44 -27.97
N PRO A 20 -6.82 1.30 -28.92
CA PRO A 20 -6.30 2.66 -29.00
C PRO A 20 -6.64 3.51 -27.77
N GLN A 21 -7.80 3.27 -27.16
CA GLN A 21 -8.31 4.02 -26.02
C GLN A 21 -9.00 3.08 -25.02
N LEU A 22 -8.93 3.41 -23.73
CA LEU A 22 -9.66 2.68 -22.70
C LEU A 22 -11.17 2.96 -22.79
N PRO A 23 -12.03 1.99 -22.42
CA PRO A 23 -13.46 2.24 -22.25
C PRO A 23 -13.74 3.40 -21.26
N SER A 24 -14.86 4.09 -21.45
CA SER A 24 -15.26 5.28 -20.67
C SER A 24 -15.35 5.06 -19.15
N ASP A 25 -15.53 3.80 -18.73
CA ASP A 25 -15.71 3.40 -17.34
C ASP A 25 -14.40 3.37 -16.55
N PHE A 26 -13.26 3.44 -17.24
CA PHE A 26 -11.94 3.56 -16.61
C PHE A 26 -11.69 5.01 -16.21
N LYS A 27 -11.50 5.24 -14.92
CA LYS A 27 -11.26 6.58 -14.36
C LYS A 27 -9.82 6.71 -13.89
N LEU A 28 -9.20 7.85 -14.18
CA LEU A 28 -7.85 8.19 -13.73
C LEU A 28 -7.79 8.09 -12.20
N THR A 29 -6.69 7.55 -11.66
CA THR A 29 -6.48 7.46 -10.22
C THR A 29 -5.05 7.79 -9.82
N LYS A 30 -4.88 8.22 -8.58
CA LYS A 30 -3.57 8.32 -7.91
C LYS A 30 -3.35 7.19 -6.91
N LEU A 31 -4.32 6.28 -6.77
CA LEU A 31 -4.29 5.17 -5.82
C LEU A 31 -3.62 3.93 -6.44
N GLY A 32 -2.42 3.62 -5.95
CA GLY A 32 -1.59 2.50 -6.38
C GLY A 32 -0.12 2.91 -6.40
N TYR A 33 0.78 1.93 -6.42
CA TYR A 33 2.19 2.23 -6.54
C TYR A 33 2.54 2.66 -7.97
N PRO A 34 3.25 3.78 -8.16
CA PRO A 34 3.74 4.15 -9.47
C PRO A 34 4.75 3.11 -9.94
N ARG A 35 4.58 2.60 -11.16
CA ARG A 35 5.56 1.74 -11.81
C ARG A 35 6.45 2.58 -12.74
N LYS A 36 7.69 2.16 -12.94
CA LYS A 36 8.64 2.87 -13.81
C LYS A 36 8.08 2.97 -15.23
N GLY A 37 8.09 4.18 -15.80
CA GLY A 37 7.67 4.45 -17.16
C GLY A 37 6.15 4.54 -17.39
N VAL A 38 5.35 4.46 -16.31
CA VAL A 38 3.90 4.68 -16.38
C VAL A 38 3.60 6.16 -16.59
N LEU A 39 2.74 6.46 -17.55
CA LEU A 39 2.27 7.80 -17.86
C LEU A 39 1.08 8.19 -16.97
N ALA A 40 0.15 7.26 -16.78
CA ALA A 40 -1.06 7.42 -15.98
C ALA A 40 -1.57 6.05 -15.52
N GLN A 41 -2.45 6.03 -14.52
CA GLN A 41 -3.07 4.81 -14.03
C GLN A 41 -4.58 4.99 -13.84
N TYR A 42 -5.34 3.94 -14.11
CA TYR A 42 -6.80 4.00 -14.23
C TYR A 42 -7.44 2.82 -13.51
N ARG A 43 -8.56 3.06 -12.83
CA ARG A 43 -9.37 2.01 -12.22
C ARG A 43 -10.73 1.90 -12.91
N GLY A 44 -11.03 0.70 -13.38
CA GLY A 44 -12.26 0.36 -14.09
C GLY A 44 -13.22 -0.50 -13.26
N PRO A 45 -14.25 -1.06 -13.90
CA PRO A 45 -15.16 -2.01 -13.26
C PRO A 45 -14.43 -3.32 -12.89
N ASN A 46 -15.08 -4.14 -12.06
CA ASN A 46 -14.59 -5.49 -11.69
C ASN A 46 -13.17 -5.53 -11.10
N THR A 47 -12.82 -4.50 -10.30
CA THR A 47 -11.51 -4.37 -9.63
C THR A 47 -10.31 -4.33 -10.58
N ILE A 48 -10.52 -3.94 -11.84
CA ILE A 48 -9.45 -3.83 -12.83
C ILE A 48 -8.67 -2.54 -12.61
N HIS A 49 -7.35 -2.66 -12.59
CA HIS A 49 -6.41 -1.57 -12.54
C HIS A 49 -5.50 -1.60 -13.78
N VAL A 50 -5.28 -0.44 -14.37
CA VAL A 50 -4.57 -0.31 -15.65
C VAL A 50 -3.47 0.72 -15.52
N HIS A 51 -2.26 0.35 -15.92
CA HIS A 51 -1.19 1.30 -16.13
C HIS A 51 -1.07 1.64 -17.62
N GLU A 52 -1.00 2.93 -17.92
CA GLU A 52 -0.75 3.43 -19.25
C GLU A 52 0.75 3.56 -19.53
N TYR A 53 1.19 2.96 -20.62
CA TYR A 53 2.51 3.14 -21.20
C TYR A 53 2.39 3.78 -22.60
N PRO A 54 3.49 4.32 -23.16
CA PRO A 54 3.44 4.96 -24.48
C PRO A 54 2.86 4.08 -25.59
N ARG A 55 3.12 2.75 -25.56
CA ARG A 55 2.76 1.82 -26.65
C ARG A 55 1.73 0.76 -26.27
N TYR A 56 1.41 0.61 -24.99
CA TYR A 56 0.53 -0.45 -24.50
C TYR A 56 -0.17 -0.04 -23.20
N TRP A 57 -1.19 -0.81 -22.84
CA TRP A 57 -1.84 -0.81 -21.54
C TRP A 57 -1.40 -2.05 -20.78
N LEU A 58 -1.20 -1.91 -19.48
CA LEU A 58 -0.90 -3.03 -18.59
C LEU A 58 -2.07 -3.22 -17.63
N PHE A 59 -2.90 -4.21 -17.91
CA PHE A 59 -4.09 -4.55 -17.12
C PHE A 59 -3.71 -5.56 -16.06
N HIS A 60 -4.23 -5.40 -14.85
CA HIS A 60 -4.31 -6.47 -13.85
C HIS A 60 -5.60 -6.31 -13.08
N ARG A 61 -5.96 -7.34 -12.33
CA ARG A 61 -7.08 -7.30 -11.41
C ARG A 61 -6.58 -7.31 -9.97
N ASP A 62 -7.06 -6.36 -9.20
CA ASP A 62 -6.88 -6.31 -7.74
C ASP A 62 -7.93 -7.20 -7.07
N TYR A 63 -7.66 -7.72 -5.87
CA TYR A 63 -8.67 -8.39 -5.04
C TYR A 63 -9.76 -7.40 -4.61
N GLY A 64 -9.38 -6.15 -4.29
CA GLY A 64 -10.30 -5.13 -3.81
C GLY A 64 -10.11 -3.78 -4.50
N ASP A 65 -11.22 -3.10 -4.79
CA ASP A 65 -11.15 -1.70 -5.23
C ASP A 65 -11.09 -0.76 -4.01
N PRO A 66 -9.96 -0.06 -3.77
CA PRO A 66 -9.78 0.81 -2.63
C PRO A 66 -10.65 2.08 -2.69
N ARG A 67 -11.44 2.29 -3.75
CA ARG A 67 -12.44 3.37 -3.82
C ARG A 67 -13.72 3.06 -3.01
N SER A 68 -13.86 1.83 -2.50
CA SER A 68 -14.99 1.41 -1.67
C SER A 68 -14.51 0.96 -0.29
N PHE A 69 -15.33 1.17 0.75
CA PHE A 69 -14.95 0.80 2.12
C PHE A 69 -14.59 -0.70 2.27
N ARG A 70 -15.42 -1.59 1.73
CA ARG A 70 -15.15 -3.05 1.74
C ARG A 70 -13.93 -3.41 0.89
N GLY A 71 -13.73 -2.72 -0.23
CA GLY A 71 -12.60 -2.96 -1.11
C GLY A 71 -11.27 -2.48 -0.55
N ILE A 72 -11.23 -1.44 0.30
CA ILE A 72 -10.02 -1.02 1.03
C ILE A 72 -9.50 -2.16 1.89
N LEU A 73 -10.38 -2.87 2.61
CA LEU A 73 -9.95 -3.98 3.47
C LEU A 73 -9.37 -5.14 2.65
N ALA A 74 -10.04 -5.54 1.58
CA ALA A 74 -9.51 -6.56 0.67
C ALA A 74 -8.17 -6.13 0.04
N HIS A 75 -8.05 -4.85 -0.34
CA HIS A 75 -6.83 -4.30 -0.91
C HIS A 75 -5.65 -4.35 0.06
N LEU A 76 -5.86 -3.92 1.30
CA LEU A 76 -4.79 -3.95 2.31
C LEU A 76 -4.39 -5.38 2.71
N LEU A 77 -5.30 -6.35 2.66
CA LEU A 77 -5.00 -7.73 3.06
C LEU A 77 -4.35 -8.56 1.95
N PHE A 78 -4.78 -8.36 0.70
CA PHE A 78 -4.39 -9.23 -0.41
C PHE A 78 -3.52 -8.52 -1.44
N ASP A 79 -3.76 -7.24 -1.70
CA ASP A 79 -3.03 -6.48 -2.74
C ASP A 79 -1.79 -5.78 -2.19
N ALA A 80 -1.87 -5.21 -0.98
CA ALA A 80 -0.79 -4.47 -0.33
C ALA A 80 -0.56 -4.87 1.16
N PRO A 81 -0.35 -6.17 1.46
CA PRO A 81 -0.21 -6.68 2.84
C PRO A 81 0.98 -6.09 3.62
N GLU A 82 1.98 -5.54 2.93
CA GLU A 82 3.12 -4.87 3.56
C GLU A 82 2.71 -3.61 4.34
N ILE A 83 1.63 -2.93 3.94
CA ILE A 83 1.15 -1.72 4.62
C ILE A 83 0.65 -2.05 6.04
N PRO A 84 -0.38 -2.89 6.25
CA PRO A 84 -0.83 -3.20 7.60
C PRO A 84 0.24 -3.90 8.44
N LEU A 85 1.09 -4.73 7.82
CA LEU A 85 2.19 -5.38 8.53
C LEU A 85 3.22 -4.37 9.06
N SER A 86 3.57 -3.35 8.26
CA SER A 86 4.48 -2.28 8.68
C SER A 86 3.92 -1.45 9.84
N VAL A 87 2.64 -1.08 9.77
CA VAL A 87 1.95 -0.33 10.83
C VAL A 87 1.91 -1.14 12.13
N PHE A 88 1.59 -2.43 12.03
CA PHE A 88 1.56 -3.32 13.18
C PHE A 88 2.94 -3.45 13.82
N ALA A 89 3.97 -3.76 13.03
CA ALA A 89 5.33 -3.93 13.54
C ALA A 89 5.89 -2.65 14.17
N GLY A 90 5.68 -1.50 13.54
CA GLY A 90 6.07 -0.19 14.08
C GLY A 90 5.36 0.10 15.41
N SER A 91 4.04 -0.07 15.45
CA SER A 91 3.24 0.22 16.66
C SER A 91 3.67 -0.61 17.86
N ILE A 92 3.81 -1.93 17.69
CA ILE A 92 4.23 -2.82 18.78
C ILE A 92 5.64 -2.46 19.28
N SER A 93 6.58 -2.21 18.35
CA SER A 93 7.95 -1.86 18.70
C SER A 93 8.04 -0.51 19.42
N GLY A 94 7.29 0.49 18.95
CA GLY A 94 7.23 1.81 19.58
C GLY A 94 6.64 1.78 20.98
N ILE A 95 5.55 1.03 21.19
CA ILE A 95 4.95 0.84 22.53
C ILE A 95 5.93 0.15 23.47
N ALA A 96 6.62 -0.90 22.99
CA ALA A 96 7.61 -1.62 23.79
C ALA A 96 8.77 -0.70 24.21
N VAL A 97 9.34 0.07 23.27
CA VAL A 97 10.43 1.02 23.57
C VAL A 97 9.98 2.13 24.50
N ALA A 98 8.79 2.71 24.28
CA ALA A 98 8.27 3.74 25.18
C ALA A 98 8.15 3.24 26.63
N LYS A 99 7.64 2.01 26.82
CA LYS A 99 7.57 1.39 28.16
C LYS A 99 8.96 1.20 28.77
N ILE A 100 9.91 0.63 28.02
CA ILE A 100 11.29 0.40 28.49
C ILE A 100 11.96 1.73 28.87
N VAL A 101 11.87 2.74 28.02
CA VAL A 101 12.47 4.06 28.27
C VAL A 101 11.82 4.74 29.47
N ASN A 102 10.50 4.68 29.60
CA ASN A 102 9.81 5.24 30.77
C ASN A 102 10.28 4.58 32.06
N GLU A 103 10.40 3.25 32.09
CA GLU A 103 10.88 2.51 33.27
C GLU A 103 12.32 2.88 33.65
N ILE A 104 13.20 3.07 32.67
CA ILE A 104 14.59 3.50 32.90
C ILE A 104 14.67 4.95 33.40
N ARG A 105 13.77 5.82 32.92
CA ARG A 105 13.85 7.28 33.10
C ARG A 105 12.97 7.83 34.21
N LYS A 106 11.92 7.12 34.65
CA LYS A 106 10.89 7.62 35.60
C LYS A 106 11.44 8.17 36.91
N ASN A 107 12.57 7.65 37.39
CA ASN A 107 13.24 8.12 38.61
C ASN A 107 14.48 9.00 38.34
N LYS A 108 14.80 9.25 37.07
CA LYS A 108 16.02 9.95 36.62
C LYS A 108 15.73 11.25 35.85
N SER A 109 14.51 11.45 35.38
CA SER A 109 14.09 12.63 34.61
C SER A 109 12.68 13.05 35.01
N LYS A 110 12.48 14.36 35.19
CA LYS A 110 11.14 14.94 35.36
C LYS A 110 10.29 14.83 34.08
N ASN A 111 10.92 14.59 32.93
CA ASN A 111 10.29 14.51 31.62
C ASN A 111 10.26 13.07 31.07
N ALA A 112 10.37 12.05 31.93
CA ALA A 112 10.47 10.65 31.52
C ALA A 112 9.37 10.20 30.55
N GLY A 113 8.12 10.63 30.76
CA GLY A 113 7.00 10.31 29.88
C GLY A 113 7.13 10.92 28.48
N THR A 114 7.62 12.15 28.38
CA THR A 114 7.89 12.82 27.10
C THR A 114 9.05 12.13 26.36
N GLU A 115 10.14 11.84 27.07
CA GLU A 115 11.30 11.14 26.51
C GLU A 115 10.93 9.74 26.00
N ALA A 116 10.13 9.00 26.76
CA ALA A 116 9.58 7.70 26.37
C ALA A 116 8.71 7.79 25.12
N THR A 117 7.84 8.80 25.05
CA THR A 117 6.96 9.03 23.90
C THR A 117 7.77 9.34 22.64
N ILE A 118 8.78 10.21 22.75
CA ILE A 118 9.68 10.54 21.63
C ILE A 118 10.44 9.30 21.16
N ALA A 119 11.03 8.54 22.08
CA ALA A 119 11.77 7.33 21.76
C ALA A 119 10.88 6.26 21.10
N GLY A 120 9.67 6.06 21.62
CA GLY A 120 8.68 5.16 21.04
C GLY A 120 8.21 5.60 19.65
N ALA A 121 7.97 6.89 19.43
CA ALA A 121 7.57 7.44 18.14
C ALA A 121 8.66 7.26 17.07
N ILE A 122 9.92 7.61 17.40
CA ILE A 122 11.08 7.41 16.51
C ILE A 122 11.21 5.93 16.15
N THR A 123 11.10 5.04 17.14
CA THR A 123 11.19 3.60 16.92
C THR A 123 10.06 3.09 16.03
N SER A 124 8.82 3.51 16.30
CA SER A 124 7.64 3.09 15.52
C SER A 124 7.79 3.46 14.05
N LEU A 125 8.16 4.71 13.77
CA LEU A 125 8.38 5.18 12.40
C LEU A 125 9.53 4.44 11.72
N SER A 126 10.64 4.24 12.43
CA SER A 126 11.84 3.58 11.87
C SER A 126 11.56 2.11 11.53
N ILE A 127 11.00 1.35 12.47
CA ILE A 127 10.66 -0.06 12.26
C ILE A 127 9.56 -0.22 11.21
N GLY A 128 8.53 0.63 11.25
CA GLY A 128 7.48 0.65 10.23
C GLY A 128 8.06 0.88 8.84
N ALA A 129 8.91 1.89 8.66
CA ALA A 129 9.56 2.17 7.39
C ALA A 129 10.45 1.02 6.90
N ILE A 130 11.27 0.44 7.78
CA ILE A 130 12.11 -0.72 7.44
C ILE A 130 11.24 -1.91 7.00
N MET A 131 10.19 -2.23 7.77
CA MET A 131 9.29 -3.34 7.45
C MET A 131 8.57 -3.13 6.13
N PHE A 132 8.09 -1.91 5.86
CA PHE A 132 7.49 -1.55 4.59
C PHE A 132 8.48 -1.79 3.44
N LEU A 133 9.71 -1.28 3.54
CA LEU A 133 10.72 -1.40 2.50
C LEU A 133 11.16 -2.85 2.25
N LEU A 134 11.26 -3.67 3.30
CA LEU A 134 11.64 -5.09 3.20
C LEU A 134 10.54 -5.96 2.57
N LYS A 135 9.27 -5.62 2.80
CA LYS A 135 8.13 -6.42 2.37
C LYS A 135 7.47 -5.93 1.09
N ARG A 136 7.70 -4.67 0.72
CA ARG A 136 7.24 -4.14 -0.56
C ARG A 136 7.84 -4.97 -1.69
N LYS A 137 6.97 -5.69 -2.41
CA LYS A 137 7.36 -6.41 -3.64
C LYS A 137 7.83 -5.39 -4.69
N LYS A 138 8.93 -5.70 -5.36
CA LYS A 138 9.51 -4.88 -6.44
C LYS A 138 8.65 -4.92 -7.69
#